data_AF-A0A1Y3W1U0-F1
#
_entry.id   AF-A0A1Y3W1U0-F1
#
_cell.length_a   1.000
_cell.length_b   1.000
_cell.length_c   1.000
_cell.angle_alpha   90.00
_cell.angle_beta   90.00
_cell.angle_gamma   90.00
#
_symmetry.space_group_name_H-M   'P 1'
#
loop_
_entity.id
_entity.type
_entity.pdbx_description
1 polymer ?
#
loop_
_entity_poly.entity_id
_entity_poly.type
_entity_poly.pdbx_seq_one_letter_code
_entity_poly.pdbx_strand_id
1 'polypeptide(L)'
;MKIISTIFVGLALFLLSSCHEDETLTPRPLEMELRYEFPEGNNAWDQDLVEIADKFKTYLIYKNLAEEDFDRSWVGSSGGAVHGSPLNDEQAAFYVDFMKNHVFAFLIPELTDRILPIYIYLAYHMYLDSPLGASPSTTKYDGMDFWAFCLEGDVPGLLYTRIVRPQTPEEYMERRGIILKEILQRIVAKGNIAIPSEFENDFDYETQIVYLAGSESDINYYKTRGFPGQMGPKNFTIAPLKSISNTSMQRNFIDYMYLAIRYERDVILNLYPEDKYPKIIKYYDFVVNYLKKNYEWDITKIAVLPVLN
;
A
#
# COMPACT_ATOMS: atom_id res chain seq x y z
N MET A 1 -26.34 -69.64 29.44
CA MET A 1 -25.61 -69.57 28.15
C MET A 1 -25.46 -68.10 27.78
N LYS A 2 -24.30 -67.53 28.11
CA LYS A 2 -23.23 -67.10 27.17
C LYS A 2 -23.55 -65.74 26.51
N ILE A 3 -23.01 -64.65 27.06
CA ILE A 3 -21.76 -63.94 26.63
C ILE A 3 -22.12 -62.90 25.55
N ILE A 4 -22.16 -61.60 25.87
CA ILE A 4 -21.04 -60.62 25.83
C ILE A 4 -20.38 -60.54 24.45
N SER A 5 -20.13 -59.31 24.00
CA SER A 5 -19.55 -58.91 22.71
C SER A 5 -20.61 -58.89 21.60
N THR A 6 -20.88 -57.77 20.92
CA THR A 6 -19.85 -57.08 20.12
C THR A 6 -20.29 -55.63 19.86
N ILE A 7 -19.54 -54.72 20.46
CA ILE A 7 -19.03 -53.48 19.85
C ILE A 7 -20.00 -52.31 19.62
N PHE A 8 -19.99 -51.44 20.63
CA PHE A 8 -20.01 -49.98 20.56
C PHE A 8 -19.11 -49.43 19.41
N VAL A 9 -19.61 -49.32 18.18
CA VAL A 9 -19.00 -48.47 17.13
C VAL A 9 -20.16 -47.79 16.41
N GLY A 10 -20.52 -46.61 16.89
CA GLY A 10 -21.64 -45.88 16.30
C GLY A 10 -21.85 -44.51 16.92
N LEU A 11 -20.78 -43.82 17.34
CA LEU A 11 -20.82 -42.38 17.62
C LEU A 11 -19.39 -41.82 17.87
N ALA A 12 -18.50 -41.92 16.88
CA ALA A 12 -17.16 -41.32 16.97
C ALA A 12 -16.53 -41.07 15.59
N LEU A 13 -17.20 -40.32 14.71
CA LEU A 13 -16.65 -39.90 13.41
C LEU A 13 -17.14 -38.49 13.01
N PHE A 14 -17.13 -37.53 13.96
CA PHE A 14 -17.27 -36.09 13.66
C PHE A 14 -16.00 -35.28 13.97
N LEU A 15 -14.84 -35.96 13.95
CA LEU A 15 -13.53 -35.31 13.90
C LEU A 15 -12.83 -35.72 12.61
N LEU A 16 -13.47 -35.44 11.47
CA LEU A 16 -12.71 -35.24 10.24
C LEU A 16 -12.10 -33.85 10.35
N SER A 17 -10.89 -33.84 10.91
CA SER A 17 -9.84 -32.92 10.57
C SER A 17 -9.94 -32.54 9.10
N SER A 18 -10.48 -31.35 8.85
CA SER A 18 -10.23 -30.60 7.62
C SER A 18 -8.75 -30.22 7.61
N CYS A 19 -7.88 -31.22 7.39
CA CYS A 19 -6.64 -30.98 6.69
C CYS A 19 -7.06 -30.64 5.27
N HIS A 20 -7.37 -29.36 5.04
CA HIS A 20 -7.08 -28.81 3.73
C HIS A 20 -5.58 -29.03 3.56
N GLU A 21 -5.20 -29.94 2.68
CA GLU A 21 -3.91 -29.81 2.02
C GLU A 21 -3.94 -28.39 1.44
N ASP A 22 -3.15 -27.49 2.02
CA ASP A 22 -2.80 -26.25 1.36
C ASP A 22 -2.30 -26.68 -0.02
N GLU A 23 -3.09 -26.41 -1.06
CA GLU A 23 -2.64 -26.58 -2.43
C GLU A 23 -1.30 -25.86 -2.47
N THR A 24 -0.24 -26.63 -2.68
CA THR A 24 1.11 -26.10 -2.79
C THR A 24 1.04 -25.08 -3.90
N LEU A 25 1.11 -23.79 -3.54
CA LEU A 25 1.06 -22.68 -4.47
C LEU A 25 2.13 -22.93 -5.51
N THR A 26 1.72 -23.43 -6.68
CA THR A 26 2.65 -23.69 -7.77
C THR A 26 3.35 -22.37 -8.06
N PRO A 27 4.70 -22.33 -8.07
CA PRO A 27 5.44 -21.15 -8.48
C PRO A 27 4.85 -20.62 -9.79
N ARG A 28 4.77 -19.29 -9.94
CA ARG A 28 4.38 -18.67 -11.21
C ARG A 28 5.21 -19.34 -12.31
N PRO A 29 4.59 -19.86 -13.39
CA PRO A 29 5.35 -20.46 -14.48
C PRO A 29 6.41 -19.45 -14.93
N LEU A 30 7.67 -19.91 -14.96
CA LEU A 30 8.85 -19.07 -15.16
C LEU A 30 8.90 -18.41 -16.53
N GLU A 31 8.07 -18.88 -17.47
CA GLU A 31 7.96 -18.37 -18.83
C GLU A 31 6.53 -17.89 -19.08
N MET A 32 6.25 -16.65 -18.68
CA MET A 32 5.11 -15.91 -19.19
C MET A 32 5.59 -15.07 -20.36
N GLU A 33 4.94 -15.22 -21.51
CA GLU A 33 5.15 -14.31 -22.63
C GLU A 33 4.71 -12.91 -22.20
N LEU A 34 5.65 -11.96 -22.20
CA LEU A 34 5.35 -10.59 -21.82
C LEU A 34 4.50 -9.92 -22.91
N ARG A 35 3.51 -9.13 -22.50
CA ARG A 35 2.69 -8.31 -23.41
C ARG A 35 3.47 -7.19 -24.10
N TYR A 36 4.57 -6.77 -23.49
CA TYR A 36 5.43 -5.69 -23.97
C TYR A 36 6.84 -6.22 -24.19
N GLU A 37 7.50 -5.70 -25.23
CA GLU A 37 8.95 -5.80 -25.36
C GLU A 37 9.61 -5.07 -24.17
N PHE A 38 10.66 -5.66 -23.60
CA PHE A 38 11.30 -5.11 -22.40
C PHE A 38 12.82 -5.31 -22.40
N PRO A 39 13.63 -4.27 -22.09
CA PRO A 39 13.21 -2.87 -21.91
C PRO A 39 12.65 -2.28 -23.22
N GLU A 40 11.85 -1.22 -23.13
CA GLU A 40 11.18 -0.60 -24.30
C GLU A 40 12.10 0.32 -25.13
N GLY A 41 13.32 0.55 -24.63
CA GLY A 41 14.31 1.45 -25.19
C GLY A 41 15.75 0.98 -24.92
N ASN A 42 16.70 1.83 -25.28
CA ASN A 42 18.13 1.62 -25.08
C ASN A 42 18.83 2.85 -24.46
N ASN A 43 18.06 3.70 -23.78
CA ASN A 43 18.61 4.81 -23.01
C ASN A 43 19.40 4.29 -21.81
N ALA A 44 20.32 5.10 -21.29
CA ALA A 44 21.17 4.68 -20.16
C ALA A 44 20.36 4.28 -18.90
N TRP A 45 19.20 4.92 -18.68
CA TRP A 45 18.31 4.64 -17.55
C TRP A 45 17.40 3.41 -17.77
N ASP A 46 17.31 2.84 -18.97
CA ASP A 46 16.55 1.60 -19.19
C ASP A 46 17.14 0.42 -18.40
N GLN A 47 18.45 0.47 -18.10
CA GLN A 47 19.10 -0.51 -17.24
C GLN A 47 18.52 -0.51 -15.81
N ASP A 48 18.06 0.64 -15.31
CA ASP A 48 17.41 0.72 -14.00
C ASP A 48 16.08 -0.02 -13.99
N LEU A 49 15.35 -0.01 -15.12
CA LEU A 49 14.12 -0.77 -15.28
C LEU A 49 14.39 -2.28 -15.27
N VAL A 50 15.47 -2.72 -15.94
CA VAL A 50 15.92 -4.11 -15.94
C VAL A 50 16.26 -4.57 -14.53
N GLU A 51 17.02 -3.78 -13.78
CA GLU A 51 17.37 -4.09 -12.39
C GLU A 51 16.13 -4.19 -11.48
N ILE A 52 15.16 -3.29 -11.66
CA ILE A 52 13.88 -3.36 -10.93
C ILE A 52 13.12 -4.64 -11.31
N ALA A 53 13.02 -4.97 -12.59
CA ALA A 53 12.32 -6.17 -13.05
C ALA A 53 12.99 -7.45 -12.53
N ASP A 54 14.32 -7.52 -12.56
CA ASP A 54 15.06 -8.67 -12.05
C ASP A 54 14.86 -8.86 -10.54
N LYS A 55 14.85 -7.76 -9.78
CA LYS A 55 14.75 -7.78 -8.33
C LYS A 55 13.32 -7.97 -7.81
N PHE A 56 12.35 -7.31 -8.43
CA PHE A 56 10.97 -7.22 -7.92
C PHE A 56 9.94 -7.96 -8.79
N LYS A 57 10.36 -8.54 -9.92
CA LYS A 57 9.50 -9.30 -10.84
C LYS A 57 8.29 -8.51 -11.34
N THR A 58 8.49 -7.19 -11.48
CA THR A 58 7.52 -6.23 -12.04
C THR A 58 8.18 -5.43 -13.15
N TYR A 59 7.47 -5.23 -14.26
CA TYR A 59 7.98 -4.56 -15.45
C TYR A 59 7.38 -3.15 -15.53
N LEU A 60 8.22 -2.13 -15.53
CA LEU A 60 7.78 -0.74 -15.65
C LEU A 60 7.69 -0.37 -17.12
N ILE A 61 6.49 -0.06 -17.59
CA ILE A 61 6.17 0.22 -19.00
C ILE A 61 5.83 1.70 -19.12
N TYR A 62 6.48 2.42 -20.02
CA TYR A 62 6.37 3.86 -20.23
C TYR A 62 6.04 4.26 -21.67
N LYS A 63 6.43 3.46 -22.68
CA LYS A 63 6.44 3.90 -24.09
C LYS A 63 5.32 3.31 -24.94
N ASN A 64 5.12 2.01 -24.86
CA ASN A 64 4.23 1.27 -25.75
C ASN A 64 2.84 1.06 -25.11
N LEU A 65 2.37 2.04 -24.35
CA LEU A 65 1.04 2.04 -23.73
C LEU A 65 -0.01 2.56 -24.71
N ALA A 66 -1.07 1.79 -24.90
CA ALA A 66 -2.25 2.21 -25.65
C ALA A 66 -3.37 2.70 -24.71
N GLU A 67 -4.35 3.44 -25.24
CA GLU A 67 -5.47 3.93 -24.43
C GLU A 67 -6.26 2.78 -23.79
N GLU A 68 -6.43 1.69 -24.53
CA GLU A 68 -7.17 0.50 -24.10
C GLU A 68 -6.47 -0.25 -22.96
N ASP A 69 -5.17 -0.03 -22.74
CA ASP A 69 -4.45 -0.66 -21.65
C ASP A 69 -4.92 -0.17 -20.28
N PHE A 70 -5.37 1.07 -20.18
CA PHE A 70 -5.75 1.70 -18.91
C PHE A 70 -7.14 1.29 -18.41
N ASP A 71 -7.99 0.75 -19.28
CA ASP A 71 -9.37 0.36 -18.94
C ASP A 71 -9.51 -1.12 -18.54
N ARG A 72 -8.42 -1.90 -18.53
CA ARG A 72 -8.46 -3.34 -18.19
C ARG A 72 -8.55 -3.55 -16.68
N SER A 73 -9.75 -3.68 -16.11
CA SER A 73 -9.98 -3.95 -14.68
C SER A 73 -10.79 -5.24 -14.41
N TRP A 74 -10.56 -5.85 -13.24
CA TRP A 74 -11.28 -7.08 -12.79
C TRP A 74 -12.75 -6.83 -12.44
N VAL A 75 -13.07 -5.61 -12.05
CA VAL A 75 -14.42 -5.11 -11.78
C VAL A 75 -14.75 -4.09 -12.85
N GLY A 76 -15.96 -4.12 -13.41
CA GLY A 76 -16.41 -3.05 -14.30
C GLY A 76 -16.21 -1.71 -13.59
N SER A 77 -15.53 -0.76 -14.23
CA SER A 77 -15.18 0.51 -13.57
C SER A 77 -16.45 1.22 -13.11
N SER A 78 -16.67 1.29 -11.80
CA SER A 78 -17.76 2.07 -11.22
C SER A 78 -17.51 3.59 -11.32
N GLY A 79 -16.34 3.99 -11.86
CA GLY A 79 -15.84 5.37 -11.89
C GLY A 79 -15.55 5.92 -13.29
N GLY A 80 -15.94 5.22 -14.36
CA GLY A 80 -15.63 5.61 -15.75
C GLY A 80 -14.29 5.07 -16.25
N ALA A 81 -14.07 5.12 -17.57
CA ALA A 81 -12.81 4.69 -18.17
C ALA A 81 -11.66 5.55 -17.63
N VAL A 82 -10.52 4.90 -17.37
CA VAL A 82 -9.29 5.62 -17.04
C VAL A 82 -8.54 5.82 -18.33
N HIS A 83 -8.18 7.06 -18.62
CA HIS A 83 -7.37 7.44 -19.77
C HIS A 83 -5.95 7.73 -19.31
N GLY A 84 -4.99 7.57 -20.21
CA GLY A 84 -3.59 7.90 -20.01
C GLY A 84 -2.84 7.87 -21.34
N SER A 85 -1.60 8.34 -21.33
CA SER A 85 -0.76 8.36 -22.52
C SER A 85 0.66 7.89 -22.18
N PRO A 86 1.40 7.36 -23.17
CA PRO A 86 2.79 7.01 -22.97
C PRO A 86 3.65 8.26 -22.71
N LEU A 87 4.79 8.04 -22.08
CA LEU A 87 5.80 9.05 -21.79
C LEU A 87 6.76 9.20 -22.98
N ASN A 88 7.25 10.42 -23.19
CA ASN A 88 8.47 10.63 -23.99
C ASN A 88 9.73 10.34 -23.15
N ASP A 89 10.91 10.31 -23.77
CA ASP A 89 12.16 9.93 -23.10
C ASP A 89 12.58 10.86 -21.93
N GLU A 90 12.29 12.17 -22.02
CA GLU A 90 12.59 13.11 -20.93
C GLU A 90 11.71 12.86 -19.72
N GLN A 91 10.42 12.64 -19.96
CA GLN A 91 9.46 12.29 -18.92
C GLN A 91 9.80 10.93 -18.32
N ALA A 92 10.09 9.93 -19.17
CA ALA A 92 10.46 8.59 -18.73
C ALA A 92 11.72 8.61 -17.84
N ALA A 93 12.76 9.35 -18.22
CA ALA A 93 13.97 9.50 -17.39
C ALA A 93 13.63 9.99 -15.97
N PHE A 94 12.75 10.99 -15.86
CA PHE A 94 12.30 11.48 -14.56
C PHE A 94 11.50 10.44 -13.78
N TYR A 95 10.54 9.76 -14.42
CA TYR A 95 9.71 8.76 -13.75
C TYR A 95 10.54 7.56 -13.29
N VAL A 96 11.51 7.12 -14.08
CA VAL A 96 12.41 6.01 -13.74
C VAL A 96 13.26 6.37 -12.53
N ASP A 97 13.86 7.57 -12.52
CA ASP A 97 14.61 8.06 -11.37
C ASP A 97 13.73 8.14 -10.10
N PHE A 98 12.52 8.69 -10.24
CA PHE A 98 11.55 8.77 -9.15
C PHE A 98 11.20 7.38 -8.61
N MET A 99 10.83 6.44 -9.49
CA MET A 99 10.43 5.09 -9.07
C MET A 99 11.61 4.37 -8.42
N LYS A 100 12.81 4.44 -8.99
CA LYS A 100 14.01 3.80 -8.44
C LYS A 100 14.34 4.36 -7.05
N ASN A 101 14.50 5.67 -6.94
CA ASN A 101 15.08 6.31 -5.76
C ASN A 101 14.05 6.65 -4.68
N HIS A 102 12.78 6.84 -5.04
CA HIS A 102 11.73 7.25 -4.10
C HIS A 102 10.69 6.16 -3.82
N VAL A 103 10.64 5.08 -4.59
CA VAL A 103 9.73 3.94 -4.33
C VAL A 103 10.53 2.67 -4.06
N PHE A 104 11.20 2.12 -5.07
CA PHE A 104 11.85 0.81 -4.98
C PHE A 104 13.07 0.77 -4.04
N ALA A 105 13.76 1.89 -3.84
CA ALA A 105 14.85 1.99 -2.86
C ALA A 105 14.40 1.70 -1.42
N PHE A 106 13.11 1.85 -1.11
CA PHE A 106 12.55 1.59 0.22
C PHE A 106 11.92 0.21 0.37
N LEU A 107 11.80 -0.56 -0.72
CA LEU A 107 11.14 -1.85 -0.73
C LEU A 107 12.13 -3.00 -0.48
N ILE A 108 11.64 -4.00 0.22
CA ILE A 108 12.34 -5.27 0.41
C ILE A 108 11.70 -6.30 -0.54
N PRO A 109 12.45 -6.90 -1.48
CA PRO A 109 11.92 -7.83 -2.48
C PRO A 109 11.11 -8.97 -1.86
N GLU A 110 11.62 -9.56 -0.79
CA GLU A 110 11.01 -10.69 -0.09
C GLU A 110 9.65 -10.33 0.49
N LEU A 111 9.47 -9.10 0.96
CA LEU A 111 8.20 -8.62 1.49
C LEU A 111 7.21 -8.24 0.40
N THR A 112 7.69 -7.93 -0.79
CA THR A 112 6.88 -7.50 -1.93
C THR A 112 6.59 -8.62 -2.93
N ASP A 113 7.09 -9.84 -2.66
CA ASP A 113 6.74 -11.01 -3.45
C ASP A 113 5.23 -11.22 -3.48
N ARG A 114 4.70 -11.40 -4.71
CA ARG A 114 3.25 -11.55 -4.98
C ARG A 114 2.37 -10.37 -4.55
N ILE A 115 2.97 -9.22 -4.21
CA ILE A 115 2.26 -7.98 -3.91
C ILE A 115 2.16 -7.09 -5.15
N LEU A 116 3.29 -6.90 -5.82
CA LEU A 116 3.39 -6.04 -6.99
C LEU A 116 2.71 -6.70 -8.19
N PRO A 117 2.07 -5.91 -9.06
CA PRO A 117 1.51 -6.40 -10.32
C PRO A 117 2.61 -6.89 -11.25
N ILE A 118 2.23 -7.53 -12.36
CA ILE A 118 3.18 -7.90 -13.41
C ILE A 118 3.72 -6.62 -14.05
N TYR A 119 2.84 -5.65 -14.30
CA TYR A 119 3.19 -4.39 -14.94
C TYR A 119 2.94 -3.17 -14.05
N ILE A 120 3.82 -2.19 -14.12
CA ILE A 120 3.58 -0.85 -13.61
C ILE A 120 3.65 0.11 -14.79
N TYR A 121 2.53 0.77 -15.10
CA TYR A 121 2.47 1.76 -16.16
C TYR A 121 2.90 3.12 -15.62
N LEU A 122 3.91 3.69 -16.25
CA LEU A 122 4.35 5.07 -16.04
C LEU A 122 3.65 5.90 -17.11
N ALA A 123 2.62 6.63 -16.70
CA ALA A 123 1.68 7.25 -17.62
C ALA A 123 1.69 8.77 -17.49
N TYR A 124 1.63 9.43 -18.64
CA TYR A 124 1.35 10.85 -18.73
C TYR A 124 -0.16 11.09 -18.69
N HIS A 125 -0.59 12.18 -18.05
CA HIS A 125 -1.93 12.75 -18.26
C HIS A 125 -3.06 11.76 -17.98
N MET A 126 -2.98 11.10 -16.84
CA MET A 126 -4.00 10.13 -16.44
C MET A 126 -5.23 10.81 -15.83
N TYR A 127 -6.43 10.43 -16.26
CA TYR A 127 -7.70 10.99 -15.78
C TYR A 127 -8.87 10.01 -15.91
N LEU A 128 -9.97 10.32 -15.20
CA LEU A 128 -11.27 9.66 -15.38
C LEU A 128 -12.27 10.63 -16.00
N ASP A 129 -13.17 10.09 -16.80
CA ASP A 129 -14.35 10.83 -17.23
C ASP A 129 -15.22 11.22 -16.02
N SER A 130 -15.63 12.49 -15.98
CA SER A 130 -16.56 13.02 -14.98
C SER A 130 -17.60 13.91 -15.65
N PRO A 131 -18.84 14.01 -15.10
CA PRO A 131 -19.84 14.94 -15.60
C PRO A 131 -19.39 16.41 -15.64
N LEU A 132 -18.32 16.74 -14.91
CA LEU A 132 -17.72 18.08 -14.82
C LEU A 132 -16.44 18.22 -15.66
N GLY A 133 -16.15 17.29 -16.58
CA GLY A 133 -14.92 17.23 -17.37
C GLY A 133 -14.00 16.10 -16.91
N ALA A 134 -12.70 16.19 -17.17
CA ALA A 134 -11.78 15.12 -16.76
C ALA A 134 -11.29 15.30 -15.33
N SER A 135 -11.47 14.28 -14.49
CA SER A 135 -10.95 14.26 -13.13
C SER A 135 -9.52 13.69 -13.11
N PRO A 136 -8.51 14.46 -12.69
CA PRO A 136 -7.12 13.98 -12.62
C PRO A 136 -7.00 12.70 -11.78
N SER A 137 -6.22 11.75 -12.27
CA SER A 137 -5.87 10.54 -11.53
C SER A 137 -4.36 10.40 -11.47
N THR A 138 -3.80 10.28 -10.27
CA THR A 138 -2.36 10.06 -10.09
C THR A 138 -2.01 8.59 -9.93
N THR A 139 -2.99 7.74 -9.62
CA THR A 139 -2.78 6.31 -9.31
C THR A 139 -3.95 5.45 -9.78
N LYS A 140 -3.67 4.24 -10.24
CA LYS A 140 -4.63 3.16 -10.47
C LYS A 140 -4.05 1.86 -9.91
N TYR A 141 -4.78 1.19 -9.02
CA TYR A 141 -4.33 -0.03 -8.32
C TYR A 141 -5.21 -1.26 -8.56
N ASP A 142 -6.25 -1.12 -9.38
CA ASP A 142 -7.28 -2.11 -9.68
C ASP A 142 -7.22 -2.61 -11.14
N GLY A 143 -6.13 -2.32 -11.85
CA GLY A 143 -5.83 -2.93 -13.13
C GLY A 143 -5.67 -4.46 -13.00
N MET A 144 -5.97 -5.18 -14.08
CA MET A 144 -6.03 -6.63 -14.05
C MET A 144 -4.71 -7.28 -13.62
N ASP A 145 -3.65 -6.92 -14.33
CA ASP A 145 -2.27 -7.38 -14.12
C ASP A 145 -1.31 -6.19 -13.94
N PHE A 146 -1.85 -4.98 -13.78
CA PHE A 146 -1.07 -3.74 -13.74
C PHE A 146 -1.54 -2.75 -12.68
N TRP A 147 -0.61 -1.90 -12.25
CA TRP A 147 -0.89 -0.60 -11.62
C TRP A 147 -0.44 0.53 -12.54
N ALA A 148 -1.00 1.72 -12.40
CA ALA A 148 -0.57 2.89 -13.18
C ALA A 148 -0.30 4.10 -12.29
N PHE A 149 0.75 4.85 -12.62
CA PHE A 149 1.18 6.04 -11.90
C PHE A 149 1.38 7.22 -12.85
N CYS A 150 0.82 8.36 -12.48
CA CYS A 150 0.94 9.63 -13.21
C CYS A 150 1.47 10.71 -12.28
N LEU A 151 2.69 11.18 -12.58
CA LEU A 151 3.37 12.23 -11.83
C LEU A 151 3.22 13.61 -12.48
N GLU A 152 2.81 13.67 -13.75
CA GLU A 152 2.54 14.91 -14.48
C GLU A 152 1.55 14.70 -15.64
N GLY A 153 0.81 15.74 -16.02
CA GLY A 153 -0.23 15.61 -17.04
C GLY A 153 -1.12 16.83 -17.22
N ASP A 154 -1.44 17.15 -18.49
CA ASP A 154 -2.28 18.29 -18.87
C ASP A 154 -3.78 17.94 -18.93
N VAL A 155 -4.35 17.46 -17.82
CA VAL A 155 -5.74 16.94 -17.71
C VAL A 155 -6.78 17.82 -18.44
N PRO A 156 -7.60 17.27 -19.36
CA PRO A 156 -8.43 18.10 -20.23
C PRO A 156 -9.60 18.69 -19.45
N GLY A 157 -9.72 20.01 -19.41
CA GLY A 157 -10.88 20.68 -18.82
C GLY A 157 -10.52 21.94 -18.05
N LEU A 158 -11.54 22.72 -17.70
CA LEU A 158 -11.38 24.03 -17.04
C LEU A 158 -11.48 23.96 -15.51
N LEU A 159 -12.04 22.88 -14.97
CA LEU A 159 -12.42 22.80 -13.56
C LEU A 159 -11.37 22.15 -12.66
N TYR A 160 -10.48 21.33 -13.21
CA TYR A 160 -9.50 20.59 -12.44
C TYR A 160 -8.08 21.03 -12.78
N THR A 161 -7.21 21.04 -11.77
CA THR A 161 -5.81 21.41 -11.94
C THR A 161 -5.05 20.27 -12.63
N ARG A 162 -4.14 20.64 -13.54
CA ARG A 162 -3.14 19.72 -14.09
C ARG A 162 -2.38 18.97 -13.00
N ILE A 163 -1.87 17.79 -13.35
CA ILE A 163 -0.96 17.05 -12.49
C ILE A 163 0.43 17.65 -12.72
N VAL A 164 1.02 18.19 -11.66
CA VAL A 164 2.35 18.81 -11.71
C VAL A 164 3.37 17.86 -11.13
N ARG A 165 4.47 17.70 -11.86
CA ARG A 165 5.68 16.97 -11.45
C ARG A 165 6.13 17.47 -10.08
N PRO A 166 6.43 16.60 -9.10
CA PRO A 166 6.87 17.06 -7.78
C PRO A 166 8.17 17.88 -7.90
N GLN A 167 8.21 19.03 -7.24
CA GLN A 167 9.30 20.01 -7.26
C GLN A 167 9.94 20.18 -5.89
N THR A 168 9.20 19.99 -4.79
CA THR A 168 9.75 20.15 -3.42
C THR A 168 9.94 18.81 -2.72
N PRO A 169 10.83 18.72 -1.70
CA PRO A 169 11.01 17.51 -0.92
C PRO A 169 9.69 16.96 -0.35
N GLU A 170 8.77 17.83 0.07
CA GLU A 170 7.46 17.47 0.59
C GLU A 170 6.55 16.89 -0.50
N GLU A 171 6.57 17.45 -1.71
CA GLU A 171 5.81 16.91 -2.85
C GLU A 171 6.33 15.53 -3.26
N TYR A 172 7.65 15.32 -3.27
CA TYR A 172 8.25 14.00 -3.48
C TYR A 172 7.82 13.02 -2.40
N MET A 173 7.86 13.42 -1.12
CA MET A 173 7.42 12.60 0.00
C MET A 173 5.93 12.24 -0.11
N GLU A 174 5.08 13.19 -0.47
CA GLU A 174 3.66 12.94 -0.65
C GLU A 174 3.41 11.95 -1.79
N ARG A 175 4.03 12.16 -2.96
CA ARG A 175 3.86 11.28 -4.13
C ARG A 175 4.33 9.86 -3.83
N ARG A 176 5.53 9.69 -3.26
CA ARG A 176 6.02 8.34 -2.91
C ARG A 176 5.21 7.72 -1.79
N GLY A 177 4.76 8.53 -0.82
CA GLY A 177 3.96 8.08 0.30
C GLY A 177 2.61 7.51 -0.11
N ILE A 178 1.96 8.10 -1.11
CA ILE A 178 0.72 7.58 -1.70
C ILE A 178 0.92 6.21 -2.34
N ILE A 179 2.09 5.97 -2.96
CA ILE A 179 2.44 4.67 -3.56
C ILE A 179 2.78 3.65 -2.47
N LEU A 180 3.71 4.00 -1.60
CA LEU A 180 4.24 3.10 -0.58
C LEU A 180 3.17 2.67 0.42
N LYS A 181 2.25 3.55 0.84
CA LYS A 181 1.17 3.15 1.77
C LYS A 181 0.30 2.02 1.21
N GLU A 182 -0.02 2.04 -0.10
CA GLU A 182 -0.84 1.01 -0.73
C GLU A 182 -0.08 -0.32 -0.77
N ILE A 183 1.21 -0.26 -1.08
CA ILE A 183 2.10 -1.43 -1.01
C ILE A 183 2.13 -2.00 0.41
N LEU A 184 2.36 -1.18 1.43
CA LEU A 184 2.40 -1.61 2.83
C LEU A 184 1.09 -2.28 3.28
N GLN A 185 -0.05 -1.69 2.94
CA GLN A 185 -1.35 -2.28 3.24
C GLN A 185 -1.48 -3.67 2.62
N ARG A 186 -1.05 -3.85 1.37
CA ARG A 186 -1.13 -5.14 0.67
C ARG A 186 -0.13 -6.16 1.23
N ILE A 187 1.07 -5.75 1.61
CA ILE A 187 2.07 -6.60 2.29
C ILE A 187 1.44 -7.21 3.55
N VAL A 188 0.82 -6.40 4.40
CA VAL A 188 0.17 -6.88 5.62
C VAL A 188 -1.06 -7.73 5.28
N ALA A 189 -1.92 -7.28 4.36
CA ALA A 189 -3.14 -8.00 4.01
C ALA A 189 -2.91 -9.38 3.39
N LYS A 190 -1.76 -9.59 2.72
CA LYS A 190 -1.35 -10.88 2.18
C LYS A 190 -0.58 -11.74 3.19
N GLY A 191 -0.26 -11.21 4.37
CA GLY A 191 0.44 -11.92 5.42
C GLY A 191 1.96 -11.97 5.26
N ASN A 192 2.53 -11.19 4.33
CA ASN A 192 4.00 -11.09 4.16
C ASN A 192 4.66 -10.45 5.38
N ILE A 193 3.90 -9.61 6.11
CA ILE A 193 4.23 -9.18 7.47
C ILE A 193 3.13 -9.69 8.40
N ALA A 194 3.51 -10.43 9.43
CA ALA A 194 2.60 -10.93 10.44
C ALA A 194 2.16 -9.79 11.37
N ILE A 195 0.88 -9.80 11.74
CA ILE A 195 0.35 -8.85 12.72
C ILE A 195 0.79 -9.32 14.11
N PRO A 196 1.49 -8.49 14.91
CA PRO A 196 1.89 -8.89 16.26
C PRO A 196 0.69 -9.12 17.17
N SER A 197 0.75 -10.14 18.03
CA SER A 197 -0.34 -10.53 18.95
C SER A 197 -0.75 -9.41 19.92
N GLU A 198 0.16 -8.48 20.19
CA GLU A 198 -0.07 -7.28 20.98
C GLU A 198 -1.21 -6.42 20.39
N PHE A 199 -1.38 -6.42 19.07
CA PHE A 199 -2.48 -5.71 18.42
C PHE A 199 -3.84 -6.35 18.66
N GLU A 200 -3.89 -7.65 18.98
CA GLU A 200 -5.11 -8.35 19.38
C GLU A 200 -5.38 -8.16 20.89
N ASN A 201 -4.35 -8.31 21.71
CA ASN A 201 -4.49 -8.41 23.16
C ASN A 201 -4.61 -7.06 23.90
N ASP A 202 -3.95 -6.01 23.41
CA ASP A 202 -3.85 -4.74 24.14
C ASP A 202 -4.88 -3.69 23.69
N PHE A 203 -5.66 -3.95 22.64
CA PHE A 203 -6.60 -2.98 22.08
C PHE A 203 -8.03 -3.49 22.16
N ASP A 204 -8.92 -2.57 22.53
CA ASP A 204 -10.36 -2.83 22.54
C ASP A 204 -10.97 -2.28 21.24
N TYR A 205 -11.36 -3.21 20.36
CA TYR A 205 -11.99 -2.92 19.07
C TYR A 205 -13.53 -2.94 19.11
N GLU A 206 -14.12 -2.98 20.30
CA GLU A 206 -15.56 -3.13 20.48
C GLU A 206 -16.20 -1.84 21.02
N THR A 207 -15.58 -1.22 22.02
CA THR A 207 -16.12 0.00 22.64
C THR A 207 -16.08 1.17 21.66
N GLN A 208 -17.17 1.92 21.56
CA GLN A 208 -17.24 3.12 20.72
C GLN A 208 -16.22 4.18 21.15
N ILE A 209 -15.70 4.90 20.17
CA ILE A 209 -14.73 5.97 20.39
C ILE A 209 -15.38 7.35 20.32
N VAL A 210 -14.71 8.34 20.90
CA VAL A 210 -14.98 9.76 20.71
C VAL A 210 -13.83 10.37 19.89
N TYR A 211 -14.14 11.26 18.93
CA TYR A 211 -13.13 11.81 18.02
C TYR A 211 -13.26 13.30 17.73
N LEU A 212 -14.34 13.95 18.17
CA LEU A 212 -14.59 15.36 17.88
C LEU A 212 -13.56 16.24 18.61
N ALA A 213 -13.12 17.31 17.96
CA ALA A 213 -12.25 18.30 18.61
C ALA A 213 -12.95 18.88 19.86
N GLY A 214 -12.22 19.03 20.96
CA GLY A 214 -12.77 19.47 22.25
C GLY A 214 -13.20 18.35 23.20
N SER A 215 -13.08 17.08 22.78
CA SER A 215 -13.39 15.90 23.60
C SER A 215 -12.15 15.14 24.09
N GLU A 216 -10.97 15.75 24.02
CA GLU A 216 -9.68 15.11 24.30
C GLU A 216 -9.54 14.62 25.75
N SER A 217 -10.36 15.11 26.67
CA SER A 217 -10.41 14.65 28.06
C SER A 217 -11.27 13.40 28.27
N ASP A 218 -12.04 12.97 27.27
CA ASP A 218 -12.84 11.75 27.34
C ASP A 218 -11.92 10.52 27.34
N ILE A 219 -12.16 9.58 28.26
CA ILE A 219 -11.39 8.33 28.32
C ILE A 219 -11.54 7.49 27.04
N ASN A 220 -12.67 7.64 26.36
CA ASN A 220 -12.96 7.01 25.07
C ASN A 220 -12.48 7.81 23.87
N TYR A 221 -11.78 8.93 24.07
CA TYR A 221 -11.13 9.64 22.97
C TYR A 221 -10.14 8.72 22.26
N TYR A 222 -10.26 8.60 20.93
CA TYR A 222 -9.57 7.57 20.15
C TYR A 222 -8.04 7.56 20.36
N LYS A 223 -7.42 8.74 20.49
CA LYS A 223 -5.96 8.83 20.74
C LYS A 223 -5.58 8.31 22.11
N THR A 224 -6.37 8.63 23.14
CA THR A 224 -6.17 8.13 24.53
C THR A 224 -6.25 6.60 24.55
N ARG A 225 -7.12 6.01 23.71
CA ARG A 225 -7.25 4.55 23.55
C ARG A 225 -6.17 3.91 22.68
N GLY A 226 -5.24 4.69 22.14
CA GLY A 226 -4.10 4.23 21.36
C GLY A 226 -4.35 4.13 19.85
N PHE A 227 -5.39 4.75 19.32
CA PHE A 227 -5.61 4.78 17.87
C PHE A 227 -4.99 6.05 17.27
N PRO A 228 -4.02 5.96 16.35
CA PRO A 228 -3.31 7.13 15.85
C PRO A 228 -4.13 7.98 14.87
N GLY A 229 -5.27 7.47 14.41
CA GLY A 229 -6.00 8.01 13.27
C GLY A 229 -5.78 7.15 12.05
N GLN A 230 -6.26 7.61 10.90
CA GLN A 230 -6.31 6.81 9.67
C GLN A 230 -5.91 7.64 8.47
N MET A 231 -5.04 7.08 7.63
CA MET A 231 -4.77 7.64 6.30
C MET A 231 -5.83 7.13 5.31
N GLY A 232 -6.36 8.04 4.49
CA GLY A 232 -7.33 7.70 3.46
C GLY A 232 -6.66 7.11 2.21
N PRO A 233 -7.42 6.55 1.25
CA PRO A 233 -6.86 5.93 0.06
C PRO A 233 -6.19 6.95 -0.89
N LYS A 234 -6.70 8.19 -0.97
CA LYS A 234 -6.23 9.19 -1.95
C LYS A 234 -5.33 10.30 -1.38
N ASN A 235 -5.05 10.33 -0.07
CA ASN A 235 -4.24 11.38 0.56
C ASN A 235 -3.05 10.80 1.36
N PHE A 236 -2.07 11.64 1.68
CA PHE A 236 -0.95 11.27 2.54
C PHE A 236 -1.03 11.99 3.90
N THR A 237 -2.23 12.04 4.46
CA THR A 237 -2.53 12.74 5.72
C THR A 237 -3.33 11.84 6.65
N ILE A 238 -3.06 11.95 7.95
CA ILE A 238 -3.73 11.15 8.98
C ILE A 238 -4.94 11.94 9.49
N ALA A 239 -6.13 11.40 9.26
CA ALA A 239 -7.39 11.94 9.76
C ALA A 239 -7.80 11.23 11.07
N PRO A 240 -8.67 11.83 11.89
CA PRO A 240 -9.23 11.16 13.07
C PRO A 240 -9.92 9.83 12.71
N LEU A 241 -9.77 8.82 13.56
CA LEU A 241 -10.61 7.62 13.51
C LEU A 241 -12.04 8.04 13.87
N LYS A 242 -13.00 7.82 12.96
CA LYS A 242 -14.38 8.32 13.12
C LYS A 242 -15.36 7.33 13.75
N SER A 243 -15.01 6.04 13.74
CA SER A 243 -15.82 4.97 14.31
C SER A 243 -14.91 3.80 14.67
N ILE A 244 -15.23 3.08 15.74
CA ILE A 244 -14.48 1.87 16.10
C ILE A 244 -14.63 0.79 15.01
N SER A 245 -15.76 0.77 14.29
CA SER A 245 -16.00 -0.15 13.16
C SER A 245 -15.09 0.09 11.95
N ASN A 246 -14.37 1.21 11.91
CA ASN A 246 -13.45 1.54 10.81
C ASN A 246 -12.05 0.99 11.05
N THR A 247 -11.82 0.33 12.19
CA THR A 247 -10.52 -0.25 12.54
C THR A 247 -10.66 -1.71 12.95
N SER A 248 -9.53 -2.39 12.98
CA SER A 248 -9.33 -3.78 13.35
C SER A 248 -7.88 -3.95 13.76
N MET A 249 -7.51 -5.12 14.30
CA MET A 249 -6.11 -5.47 14.60
C MET A 249 -5.18 -5.23 13.39
N GLN A 250 -5.55 -5.73 12.21
CA GLN A 250 -4.82 -5.49 10.97
C GLN A 250 -4.76 -4.01 10.61
N ARG A 251 -5.91 -3.32 10.64
CA ARG A 251 -5.98 -1.91 10.21
C ARG A 251 -5.18 -0.99 11.13
N ASN A 252 -5.26 -1.21 12.44
CA ASN A 252 -4.53 -0.45 13.45
C ASN A 252 -3.01 -0.63 13.29
N PHE A 253 -2.54 -1.86 13.09
CA PHE A 253 -1.12 -2.12 12.79
C PHE A 253 -0.64 -1.34 11.56
N ILE A 254 -1.42 -1.36 10.47
CA ILE A 254 -1.13 -0.57 9.26
C ILE A 254 -1.12 0.94 9.54
N ASP A 255 -2.05 1.45 10.34
CA ASP A 255 -2.11 2.88 10.69
C ASP A 255 -0.86 3.33 11.48
N TYR A 256 -0.25 2.44 12.28
CA TYR A 256 1.07 2.72 12.90
C TYR A 256 2.22 2.69 11.90
N MET A 257 2.21 1.78 10.91
CA MET A 257 3.18 1.82 9.81
C MET A 257 3.04 3.12 9.00
N TYR A 258 1.81 3.61 8.82
CA TYR A 258 1.52 4.88 8.15
C TYR A 258 2.06 6.09 8.91
N LEU A 259 2.03 6.08 10.25
CA LEU A 259 2.74 7.09 11.04
C LEU A 259 4.24 7.10 10.71
N ALA A 260 4.86 5.93 10.70
CA ALA A 260 6.31 5.79 10.53
C ALA A 260 6.82 6.20 9.14
N ILE A 261 5.99 6.08 8.09
CA ILE A 261 6.36 6.61 6.76
C ILE A 261 6.00 8.08 6.55
N ARG A 262 5.16 8.65 7.40
CA ARG A 262 4.66 10.02 7.23
C ARG A 262 5.44 11.05 8.03
N TYR A 263 5.88 10.67 9.23
CA TYR A 263 6.44 11.59 10.22
C TYR A 263 7.71 11.02 10.84
N GLU A 264 8.69 11.88 11.01
CA GLU A 264 9.82 11.61 11.88
C GLU A 264 9.36 11.55 13.35
N ARG A 265 10.14 10.87 14.18
CA ARG A 265 9.73 10.54 15.56
C ARG A 265 9.51 11.80 16.43
N ASP A 266 10.28 12.85 16.22
CA ASP A 266 10.13 14.14 16.90
C ASP A 266 8.79 14.83 16.56
N VAL A 267 8.38 14.78 15.28
CA VAL A 267 7.05 15.24 14.85
C VAL A 267 5.95 14.42 15.50
N ILE A 268 6.14 13.10 15.63
CA ILE A 268 5.18 12.22 16.33
C ILE A 268 5.04 12.60 17.80
N LEU A 269 6.14 12.88 18.51
CA LEU A 269 6.09 13.34 19.91
C LEU A 269 5.35 14.69 20.05
N ASN A 270 5.45 15.57 19.06
CA ASN A 270 4.71 16.83 19.05
C ASN A 270 3.20 16.62 18.77
N LEU A 271 2.86 15.72 17.84
CA LEU A 271 1.47 15.40 17.48
C LEU A 271 0.75 14.55 18.54
N TYR A 272 1.52 13.70 19.23
CA TYR A 272 1.06 12.76 20.24
C TYR A 272 1.96 12.82 21.48
N PRO A 273 1.87 13.89 22.30
CA PRO A 273 2.70 14.02 23.51
C PRO A 273 2.58 12.78 24.40
N GLU A 274 3.72 12.23 24.83
CA GLU A 274 3.78 10.95 25.54
C GLU A 274 3.05 10.97 26.89
N ASP A 275 3.02 12.13 27.55
CA ASP A 275 2.25 12.35 28.79
C ASP A 275 0.74 12.26 28.58
N LYS A 276 0.26 12.56 27.37
CA LYS A 276 -1.16 12.54 27.01
C LYS A 276 -1.58 11.26 26.30
N TYR A 277 -0.72 10.74 25.42
CA TYR A 277 -1.00 9.60 24.55
C TYR A 277 0.09 8.52 24.62
N PRO A 278 0.42 8.02 25.83
CA PRO A 278 1.55 7.10 26.02
C PRO A 278 1.41 5.80 25.22
N LYS A 279 0.17 5.34 25.01
CA LYS A 279 -0.10 4.13 24.23
C LYS A 279 0.28 4.30 22.75
N ILE A 280 0.08 5.48 22.16
CA ILE A 280 0.50 5.75 20.77
C ILE A 280 2.02 5.69 20.67
N ILE A 281 2.74 6.33 21.58
CA ILE A 281 4.22 6.32 21.55
C ILE A 281 4.77 4.91 21.76
N LYS A 282 4.24 4.16 22.75
CA LYS A 282 4.59 2.75 22.96
C LYS A 282 4.46 1.93 21.68
N TYR A 283 3.31 2.03 21.00
CA TYR A 283 3.03 1.20 19.84
C TYR A 283 3.71 1.67 18.56
N TYR A 284 3.98 2.97 18.42
CA TYR A 284 4.84 3.47 17.37
C TYR A 284 6.25 2.87 17.47
N ASP A 285 6.89 2.99 18.64
CA ASP A 285 8.23 2.45 18.85
C ASP A 285 8.26 0.92 18.72
N PHE A 286 7.21 0.25 19.20
CA PHE A 286 7.05 -1.19 19.02
C PHE A 286 7.02 -1.58 17.55
N VAL A 287 6.19 -0.94 16.72
CA VAL A 287 6.07 -1.28 15.29
C VAL A 287 7.37 -1.02 14.55
N VAL A 288 8.03 0.12 14.77
CA VAL A 288 9.34 0.42 14.16
C VAL A 288 10.38 -0.65 14.52
N ASN A 289 10.48 -1.01 15.81
CA ASN A 289 11.41 -2.03 16.25
C ASN A 289 11.06 -3.43 15.76
N TYR A 290 9.77 -3.76 15.70
CA TYR A 290 9.26 -5.03 15.19
C TYR A 290 9.66 -5.24 13.73
N LEU A 291 9.44 -4.23 12.87
CA LEU A 291 9.81 -4.30 11.46
C LEU A 291 11.32 -4.41 11.27
N LYS A 292 12.09 -3.61 12.02
CA LYS A 292 13.55 -3.64 11.95
C LYS A 292 14.14 -4.98 12.41
N LYS A 293 13.59 -5.59 13.46
CA LYS A 293 14.12 -6.82 14.06
C LYS A 293 13.74 -8.07 13.27
N ASN A 294 12.50 -8.15 12.79
CA ASN A 294 11.97 -9.38 12.19
C ASN A 294 12.04 -9.40 10.66
N TYR A 295 12.17 -8.23 10.05
CA TYR A 295 12.15 -8.07 8.59
C TYR A 295 13.29 -7.21 8.06
N GLU A 296 14.24 -6.82 8.92
CA GLU A 296 15.36 -5.94 8.58
C GLU A 296 14.92 -4.60 7.95
N TRP A 297 13.68 -4.20 8.19
CA TRP A 297 13.09 -3.02 7.55
C TRP A 297 13.08 -1.81 8.46
N ASP A 298 13.97 -0.86 8.18
CA ASP A 298 13.89 0.47 8.77
C ASP A 298 12.91 1.35 7.99
N ILE A 299 11.62 1.16 8.28
CA ILE A 299 10.52 1.85 7.61
C ILE A 299 10.56 3.38 7.81
N THR A 300 11.22 3.86 8.88
CA THR A 300 11.28 5.29 9.22
C THR A 300 12.05 6.12 8.20
N LYS A 301 12.94 5.49 7.43
CA LYS A 301 13.68 6.14 6.34
C LYS A 301 12.76 6.74 5.27
N ILE A 302 11.54 6.24 5.13
CA ILE A 302 10.55 6.75 4.17
C ILE A 302 10.04 8.15 4.58
N ALA A 303 10.03 8.48 5.86
CA ALA A 303 9.59 9.80 6.34
C ALA A 303 10.64 10.90 6.12
N VAL A 304 11.92 10.54 5.92
CA VAL A 304 13.02 11.50 5.76
C VAL A 304 12.89 12.23 4.42
N LEU A 305 12.80 13.55 4.45
CA LEU A 305 12.69 14.37 3.24
C LEU A 305 13.90 14.14 2.32
N PRO A 306 13.69 13.95 1.01
CA PRO A 306 14.79 13.75 0.09
C PRO A 306 15.59 15.05 -0.11
N VAL A 307 16.89 14.89 -0.34
CA VAL A 307 17.74 15.99 -0.83
C VAL A 307 17.59 16.04 -2.35
N LEU A 308 17.09 17.15 -2.87
CA LEU A 308 16.96 17.38 -4.32
C LEU A 308 18.26 18.01 -4.82
N ASN A 309 18.82 17.46 -5.90
CA ASN A 309 20.02 17.96 -6.57
C ASN A 309 19.67 18.86 -7.75
#